data_AF-A0A7Y5BHN4-F1
#
_entry.id   AF-A0A7Y5BHN4-F1
#
_cell.length_a   1.000
_cell.length_b   1.000
_cell.length_c   1.000
_cell.angle_alpha   90.00
_cell.angle_beta   90.00
_cell.angle_gamma   90.00
#
_symmetry.space_group_name_H-M   'P 1'
#
loop_
_entity.id
_entity.type
_entity.pdbx_description
1 polymer ?
#
loop_
_entity_poly.entity_id
_entity_poly.type
_entity_poly.pdbx_seq_one_letter_code
_entity_poly.pdbx_strand_id
1 'polypeptide(L)'
;MNRNLRFNNFEEAVSELKKLEKEKVSTTKLWSFFQILDHCADSIEFSMTEYPKVVPSFIRLTIGKFIFNKMMKDGYMRTNAPNPSAPKVREEGDEKFALKRLYNAISAFKEFQGNLAVHPVFGKLKKEEWEKLHVYHIANHLGFVDVDKNKELKPVPRPSKVKKSLSVKPKSKAKSSVKKKPSVAKSKKKKSR
;
A
#
# COMPACT_ATOMS: atom_id res chain seq x y z
N MET A 1 -19.71 5.27 11.71
CA MET A 1 -19.67 6.66 11.22
C MET A 1 -19.28 6.64 9.75
N ASN A 2 -19.80 7.56 8.92
CA ASN A 2 -19.37 7.74 7.53
C ASN A 2 -19.40 9.23 7.19
N ARG A 3 -18.24 9.80 6.85
CA ARG A 3 -18.05 11.22 6.51
C ARG A 3 -18.54 11.59 5.11
N ASN A 4 -19.02 10.62 4.32
CA ASN A 4 -19.55 10.82 2.97
C ASN A 4 -18.61 11.60 2.04
N LEU A 5 -17.30 11.31 2.11
CA LEU A 5 -16.31 11.99 1.29
C LEU A 5 -16.56 11.78 -0.20
N ARG A 6 -16.22 12.80 -1.00
CA ARG A 6 -16.33 12.83 -2.45
C ARG A 6 -15.07 13.49 -2.98
N PHE A 7 -14.41 12.83 -3.92
CA PHE A 7 -13.22 13.35 -4.57
C PHE A 7 -13.42 13.31 -6.08
N ASN A 8 -12.88 14.30 -6.79
CA ASN A 8 -12.94 14.39 -8.24
C ASN A 8 -11.67 13.88 -8.93
N ASN A 9 -10.54 13.91 -8.23
CA ASN A 9 -9.22 13.55 -8.73
C ASN A 9 -8.30 13.07 -7.59
N PHE A 10 -7.09 12.63 -7.95
CA PHE A 10 -6.11 12.17 -6.97
C PHE A 10 -5.57 13.30 -6.08
N GLU A 11 -5.54 14.55 -6.56
CA GLU A 11 -5.05 15.69 -5.78
C GLU A 11 -5.92 15.95 -4.55
N GLU A 12 -7.25 15.84 -4.70
CA GLU A 12 -8.19 15.93 -3.58
C GLU A 12 -8.01 14.78 -2.59
N ALA A 13 -7.84 13.54 -3.08
CA ALA A 13 -7.58 12.37 -2.24
C ALA A 13 -6.25 12.51 -1.46
N VAL A 14 -5.18 12.95 -2.12
CA VAL A 14 -3.86 13.19 -1.51
C VAL A 14 -3.94 14.32 -0.48
N SER A 15 -4.71 15.37 -0.75
CA SER A 15 -4.94 16.46 0.19
C SER A 15 -5.60 15.97 1.47
N GLU A 16 -6.62 15.11 1.37
CA GLU A 16 -7.24 14.49 2.55
C GLU A 16 -6.26 13.58 3.31
N LEU A 17 -5.51 12.74 2.62
CA LEU A 17 -4.50 11.87 3.24
C LEU A 17 -3.47 12.70 4.02
N LYS A 18 -3.00 13.83 3.46
CA LYS A 18 -2.05 14.74 4.14
C LYS A 18 -2.65 15.41 5.37
N LYS A 19 -3.96 15.61 5.42
CA LYS A 19 -4.63 16.10 6.64
C LYS A 19 -4.64 14.99 7.69
N LEU A 20 -5.10 13.79 7.31
CA LEU A 20 -5.17 12.63 8.21
C LEU A 20 -3.80 12.24 8.77
N GLU A 21 -2.73 12.34 7.98
CA GLU A 21 -1.34 12.06 8.41
C GLU A 21 -0.88 12.95 9.58
N LYS A 22 -1.39 14.19 9.67
CA LYS A 22 -1.00 15.16 10.70
C LYS A 22 -1.80 15.00 11.99
N GLU A 23 -2.88 14.25 11.93
CA GLU A 23 -3.84 14.11 13.00
C GLU A 23 -3.74 12.73 13.64
N LYS A 24 -4.32 12.59 14.83
CA LYS A 24 -4.65 11.25 15.33
C LYS A 24 -5.95 10.82 14.71
N VAL A 25 -5.96 9.63 14.15
CA VAL A 25 -7.16 9.11 13.51
C VAL A 25 -7.69 7.89 14.25
N SER A 26 -9.01 7.72 14.17
CA SER A 26 -9.68 6.50 14.54
C SER A 26 -10.54 6.03 13.37
N THR A 27 -10.77 4.73 13.31
CA THR A 27 -11.53 4.09 12.24
C THR A 27 -12.72 3.37 12.83
N THR A 28 -13.84 3.41 12.12
CA THR A 28 -15.01 2.61 12.53
C THR A 28 -14.97 1.21 11.91
N LYS A 29 -15.51 0.21 12.63
CA LYS A 29 -15.60 -1.22 12.23
C LYS A 29 -14.26 -1.98 12.28
N LEU A 30 -14.19 -3.12 11.58
CA LEU A 30 -13.08 -4.08 11.60
C LEU A 30 -11.78 -3.59 10.95
N TRP A 31 -11.82 -2.51 10.19
CA TRP A 31 -10.67 -2.03 9.44
C TRP A 31 -9.87 -1.03 10.26
N SER A 32 -8.58 -1.28 10.47
CA SER A 32 -7.65 -0.24 10.96
C SER A 32 -7.33 0.79 9.88
N PHE A 33 -6.70 1.91 10.28
CA PHE A 33 -6.25 2.90 9.31
C PHE A 33 -5.17 2.31 8.41
N PHE A 34 -4.23 1.57 8.99
CA PHE A 34 -3.26 0.76 8.27
C PHE A 34 -3.91 -0.13 7.19
N GLN A 35 -4.92 -0.94 7.55
CA GLN A 35 -5.60 -1.83 6.60
C GLN A 35 -6.35 -1.07 5.50
N ILE A 36 -6.95 0.09 5.81
CA ILE A 36 -7.59 0.94 4.82
C ILE A 36 -6.58 1.42 3.77
N LEU A 37 -5.45 1.95 4.23
CA LEU A 37 -4.40 2.48 3.37
C LEU A 37 -3.81 1.38 2.47
N ASP A 38 -3.52 0.23 3.07
CA ASP A 38 -2.92 -0.91 2.39
C ASP A 38 -3.83 -1.46 1.29
N HIS A 39 -5.12 -1.61 1.59
CA HIS A 39 -6.12 -2.05 0.61
C HIS A 39 -6.32 -1.07 -0.56
N CYS A 40 -6.31 0.24 -0.27
CA CYS A 40 -6.36 1.25 -1.33
C CYS A 40 -5.12 1.16 -2.22
N ALA A 41 -3.93 0.91 -1.65
CA ALA A 41 -2.71 0.74 -2.41
C ALA A 41 -2.76 -0.53 -3.28
N ASP A 42 -3.17 -1.66 -2.71
CA ASP A 42 -3.36 -2.93 -3.45
C ASP A 42 -4.27 -2.74 -4.67
N SER A 43 -5.41 -2.06 -4.48
CA SER A 43 -6.37 -1.82 -5.56
C SER A 43 -5.74 -1.09 -6.76
N ILE A 44 -4.90 -0.09 -6.48
CA ILE A 44 -4.20 0.69 -7.50
C ILE A 44 -3.07 -0.14 -8.14
N GLU A 45 -2.26 -0.82 -7.34
CA GLU A 45 -1.15 -1.63 -7.83
C GLU A 45 -1.62 -2.79 -8.73
N PHE A 46 -2.70 -3.48 -8.36
CA PHE A 46 -3.30 -4.54 -9.18
C PHE A 46 -3.90 -4.02 -10.48
N SER A 47 -4.32 -2.75 -10.54
CA SER A 47 -4.79 -2.17 -11.79
C SER A 47 -3.69 -2.02 -12.84
N MET A 48 -2.42 -1.94 -12.43
CA MET A 48 -1.24 -1.84 -13.31
C MET A 48 -0.54 -3.18 -13.54
N THR A 49 -0.87 -4.21 -12.77
CA THR A 49 -0.25 -5.53 -12.84
C THR A 49 -1.30 -6.56 -13.25
N GLU A 50 -1.91 -7.23 -12.28
CA GLU A 50 -3.01 -8.18 -12.47
C GLU A 50 -3.80 -8.40 -11.18
N TYR A 51 -5.01 -8.94 -11.31
CA TYR A 51 -5.82 -9.37 -10.15
C TYR A 51 -5.76 -10.90 -10.01
N PRO A 52 -5.63 -11.42 -8.77
CA PRO A 52 -5.47 -12.87 -8.53
C PRO A 52 -6.72 -13.69 -8.86
N LYS A 53 -7.90 -13.05 -8.92
CA LYS A 53 -9.18 -13.68 -9.24
C LYS A 53 -10.04 -12.73 -10.06
N VAL A 54 -10.65 -13.23 -11.13
CA VAL A 54 -11.60 -12.49 -11.97
C VAL A 54 -12.92 -13.26 -12.07
N VAL A 55 -14.07 -12.57 -11.96
CA VAL A 55 -15.38 -13.22 -12.12
C VAL A 55 -15.65 -13.52 -13.60
N PRO A 56 -16.52 -14.47 -14.01
CA PRO A 56 -16.76 -14.80 -15.42
C PRO A 56 -17.07 -13.59 -16.33
N SER A 57 -16.60 -13.64 -17.59
CA SER A 57 -16.65 -12.51 -18.53
C SER A 57 -18.08 -11.99 -18.80
N PHE A 58 -19.07 -12.87 -18.92
CA PHE A 58 -20.46 -12.48 -19.18
C PHE A 58 -21.07 -11.64 -18.04
N ILE A 59 -20.70 -11.93 -16.78
CA ILE A 59 -21.15 -11.16 -15.61
C ILE A 59 -20.54 -9.75 -15.65
N ARG A 60 -19.25 -9.65 -15.99
CA ARG A 60 -18.54 -8.35 -16.07
C ARG A 60 -19.15 -7.44 -17.14
N LEU A 61 -19.46 -8.02 -18.30
CA LEU A 61 -19.99 -7.30 -19.45
C LEU A 61 -21.45 -6.85 -19.29
N THR A 62 -22.18 -7.40 -18.32
CA THR A 62 -23.60 -7.09 -18.08
C THR A 62 -23.80 -6.31 -16.78
N ILE A 63 -23.89 -7.03 -15.66
CA ILE A 63 -24.15 -6.49 -14.32
C ILE A 63 -23.02 -5.56 -13.88
N GLY A 64 -21.77 -5.97 -14.12
CA GLY A 64 -20.59 -5.17 -13.80
C GLY A 64 -20.62 -3.80 -14.48
N LYS A 65 -20.86 -3.78 -15.80
CA LYS A 65 -20.96 -2.54 -16.58
C LYS A 65 -22.10 -1.63 -16.12
N PHE A 66 -23.25 -2.19 -15.77
CA PHE A 66 -24.37 -1.41 -15.23
C PHE A 66 -24.01 -0.72 -13.89
N ILE A 67 -23.43 -1.47 -12.95
CA ILE A 67 -22.98 -0.93 -11.67
C ILE A 67 -21.91 0.15 -11.87
N PHE A 68 -20.96 -0.10 -12.77
CA PHE A 68 -19.92 0.87 -13.10
C PHE A 68 -20.50 2.17 -13.65
N ASN A 69 -21.36 2.09 -14.68
CA ASN A 69 -22.00 3.27 -15.26
C ASN A 69 -22.81 4.06 -14.22
N LYS A 70 -23.49 3.35 -13.32
CA LYS A 70 -24.22 3.97 -12.22
C LYS A 70 -23.29 4.69 -11.25
N MET A 71 -22.17 4.07 -10.86
CA MET A 71 -21.17 4.70 -10.00
C MET A 71 -20.58 5.97 -10.66
N MET A 72 -20.28 5.91 -11.96
CA MET A 72 -19.76 7.04 -12.72
C MET A 72 -20.78 8.18 -12.84
N LYS A 73 -22.07 7.85 -12.97
CA LYS A 73 -23.17 8.82 -12.94
C LYS A 73 -23.38 9.42 -11.55
N ASP A 74 -23.34 8.58 -10.51
CA ASP A 74 -23.55 9.00 -9.13
C ASP A 74 -22.35 9.83 -8.62
N GLY A 75 -21.15 9.64 -9.17
CA GLY A 75 -19.91 10.36 -8.82
C GLY A 75 -19.27 9.86 -7.52
N TYR A 76 -19.63 8.67 -7.04
CA TYR A 76 -19.06 8.06 -5.85
C TYR A 76 -19.30 6.55 -5.79
N MET A 77 -18.46 5.85 -5.04
CA MET A 77 -18.65 4.45 -4.71
C MET A 77 -19.58 4.31 -3.51
N ARG A 78 -20.64 3.51 -3.67
CA ARG A 78 -21.60 3.25 -2.59
C ARG A 78 -20.97 2.40 -1.50
N THR A 79 -21.30 2.72 -0.26
CA THR A 79 -20.95 1.90 0.90
C THR A 79 -21.65 0.55 0.81
N ASN A 80 -20.98 -0.52 1.27
CA ASN A 80 -21.50 -1.91 1.27
C ASN A 80 -21.46 -2.64 -0.07
N ALA A 81 -20.70 -2.15 -1.06
CA ALA A 81 -20.31 -3.00 -2.17
C ALA A 81 -19.56 -4.24 -1.64
N PRO A 82 -19.86 -5.47 -2.11
CA PRO A 82 -19.15 -6.66 -1.68
C PRO A 82 -17.65 -6.52 -1.89
N ASN A 83 -16.86 -6.71 -0.83
CA ASN A 83 -15.40 -6.75 -0.89
C ASN A 83 -14.92 -8.16 -0.49
N PRO A 84 -14.60 -9.03 -1.48
CA PRO A 84 -14.09 -10.37 -1.22
C PRO A 84 -12.78 -10.40 -0.41
N SER A 85 -12.02 -9.30 -0.44
CA SER A 85 -10.76 -9.14 0.29
C SER A 85 -10.92 -8.39 1.62
N ALA A 86 -12.15 -8.27 2.13
CA ALA A 86 -12.37 -7.63 3.42
C ALA A 86 -11.63 -8.40 4.55
N PRO A 87 -10.93 -7.69 5.46
CA PRO A 87 -10.24 -8.30 6.58
C PRO A 87 -11.25 -8.97 7.51
N LYS A 88 -10.88 -10.17 7.97
CA LYS A 88 -11.64 -10.94 8.96
C LYS A 88 -11.33 -10.51 10.39
N VAL A 89 -10.14 -9.96 10.60
CA VAL A 89 -9.62 -9.51 11.89
C VAL A 89 -9.02 -8.12 11.71
N ARG A 90 -9.18 -7.28 12.72
CA ARG A 90 -8.54 -5.97 12.77
C ARG A 90 -7.06 -6.13 13.10
N GLU A 91 -6.20 -5.59 12.26
CA GLU A 91 -4.74 -5.60 12.45
C GLU A 91 -4.20 -4.18 12.41
N GLU A 92 -3.45 -3.78 13.43
CA GLU A 92 -2.73 -2.51 13.45
C GLU A 92 -1.35 -2.70 12.81
N GLY A 93 -0.81 -1.65 12.18
CA GLY A 93 0.46 -1.72 11.47
C GLY A 93 1.15 -0.36 11.35
N ASP A 94 2.21 -0.29 10.55
CA ASP A 94 2.92 0.97 10.30
C ASP A 94 2.13 1.85 9.32
N GLU A 95 1.32 2.75 9.87
CA GLU A 95 0.50 3.70 9.11
C GLU A 95 1.33 4.63 8.22
N LYS A 96 2.56 5.00 8.64
CA LYS A 96 3.44 5.86 7.84
C LYS A 96 3.96 5.13 6.62
N PHE A 97 4.34 3.87 6.78
CA PHE A 97 4.73 3.01 5.67
C PHE A 97 3.56 2.82 4.69
N ALA A 98 2.37 2.50 5.19
CA ALA A 98 1.17 2.29 4.35
C ALA A 98 0.75 3.58 3.61
N LEU A 99 0.81 4.75 4.27
CA LEU A 99 0.59 6.05 3.63
C LEU A 99 1.57 6.27 2.47
N LYS A 100 2.87 6.04 2.73
CA LYS A 100 3.90 6.18 1.69
C LYS A 100 3.66 5.23 0.53
N ARG A 101 3.27 3.98 0.79
CA ARG A 101 2.91 2.99 -0.24
C ARG A 101 1.76 3.50 -1.09
N LEU A 102 0.67 3.99 -0.47
CA LEU A 102 -0.48 4.52 -1.20
C LEU A 102 -0.10 5.74 -2.07
N TYR A 103 0.73 6.66 -1.56
CA TYR A 103 1.24 7.78 -2.37
C TYR A 103 2.06 7.30 -3.57
N ASN A 104 2.94 6.32 -3.39
CA ASN A 104 3.72 5.75 -4.48
C ASN A 104 2.83 5.05 -5.51
N ALA A 105 1.81 4.30 -5.08
CA ALA A 105 0.86 3.64 -5.98
C ALA A 105 0.09 4.66 -6.82
N ILE A 106 -0.39 5.76 -6.22
CA ILE A 106 -1.03 6.88 -6.94
C ILE A 106 -0.07 7.48 -7.97
N SER A 107 1.16 7.79 -7.57
CA SER A 107 2.16 8.38 -8.48
C SER A 107 2.47 7.45 -9.65
N ALA A 108 2.70 6.17 -9.37
CA ALA A 108 2.98 5.15 -10.38
C ALA A 108 1.81 5.02 -11.36
N PHE A 109 0.57 4.99 -10.88
CA PHE A 109 -0.63 4.92 -11.74
C PHE A 109 -0.76 6.13 -12.67
N LYS A 110 -0.51 7.34 -12.16
CA LYS A 110 -0.52 8.56 -12.99
C LYS A 110 0.48 8.47 -14.14
N GLU A 111 1.68 7.97 -13.88
CA GLU A 111 2.76 7.84 -14.86
C GLU A 111 2.60 6.60 -15.76
N PHE A 112 1.82 5.61 -15.35
CA PHE A 112 1.73 4.31 -16.03
C PHE A 112 1.22 4.42 -17.47
N GLN A 113 2.00 3.92 -18.44
CA GLN A 113 1.64 3.87 -19.87
C GLN A 113 1.46 2.43 -20.37
N GLY A 114 1.50 1.44 -19.47
CA GLY A 114 1.30 0.04 -19.81
C GLY A 114 -0.18 -0.33 -20.00
N ASN A 115 -0.40 -1.61 -20.27
CA ASN A 115 -1.75 -2.16 -20.35
C ASN A 115 -2.32 -2.31 -18.92
N LEU A 116 -3.45 -1.66 -18.66
CA LEU A 116 -4.16 -1.82 -17.39
C LEU A 116 -4.87 -3.18 -17.33
N ALA A 117 -4.95 -3.73 -16.13
CA ALA A 117 -5.61 -4.99 -15.86
C ALA A 117 -7.12 -4.93 -16.14
N VAL A 118 -7.72 -6.10 -16.39
CA VAL A 118 -9.18 -6.22 -16.47
C VAL A 118 -9.74 -6.21 -15.05
N HIS A 119 -10.59 -5.22 -14.73
CA HIS A 119 -11.19 -5.13 -13.41
C HIS A 119 -12.04 -6.39 -13.13
N PRO A 120 -11.92 -7.03 -11.94
CA PRO A 120 -12.61 -8.28 -11.63
C PRO A 120 -14.12 -8.23 -11.82
N VAL A 121 -14.75 -7.09 -11.53
CA VAL A 121 -16.20 -6.85 -11.69
C VAL A 121 -16.56 -6.03 -12.94
N PHE A 122 -15.92 -4.88 -13.16
CA PHE A 122 -16.30 -3.93 -14.23
C PHE A 122 -15.70 -4.23 -15.61
N GLY A 123 -14.78 -5.20 -15.71
CA GLY A 123 -14.15 -5.56 -16.98
C GLY A 123 -13.07 -4.57 -17.43
N LYS A 124 -12.91 -4.40 -18.75
CA LYS A 124 -11.92 -3.48 -19.31
C LYS A 124 -12.38 -2.04 -19.10
N LEU A 125 -11.50 -1.21 -18.55
CA LEU A 125 -11.72 0.21 -18.31
C LEU A 125 -10.59 1.02 -18.95
N LYS A 126 -10.89 2.24 -19.39
CA LYS A 126 -9.88 3.21 -19.81
C LYS A 126 -9.12 3.77 -18.61
N LYS A 127 -7.99 4.45 -18.86
CA LYS A 127 -7.16 5.02 -17.78
C LYS A 127 -7.92 6.05 -16.95
N GLU A 128 -8.74 6.87 -17.59
CA GLU A 128 -9.55 7.90 -16.93
C GLU A 128 -10.70 7.30 -16.11
N GLU A 129 -11.22 6.15 -16.55
CA GLU A 129 -12.24 5.38 -15.82
C GLU A 129 -11.65 4.70 -14.58
N TRP A 130 -10.44 4.15 -14.71
CA TRP A 130 -9.67 3.62 -13.58
C TRP A 130 -9.32 4.71 -12.56
N GLU A 131 -8.90 5.88 -13.02
CA GLU A 131 -8.62 7.02 -12.13
C GLU A 131 -9.84 7.37 -11.28
N LYS A 132 -11.01 7.57 -11.91
CA LYS A 132 -12.25 7.87 -11.20
C LYS A 132 -12.64 6.76 -10.23
N LEU A 133 -12.50 5.49 -10.64
CA LEU A 133 -12.76 4.36 -9.76
C LEU A 133 -11.87 4.39 -8.51
N HIS A 134 -10.56 4.60 -8.67
CA HIS A 134 -9.60 4.67 -7.56
C HIS A 134 -9.92 5.83 -6.63
N VAL A 135 -10.22 7.00 -7.19
CA VAL A 135 -10.59 8.19 -6.43
C VAL A 135 -11.87 7.96 -5.61
N TYR A 136 -12.90 7.37 -6.21
CA TYR A 136 -14.15 7.03 -5.53
C TYR A 136 -13.97 5.94 -4.46
N HIS A 137 -13.08 4.98 -4.72
CA HIS A 137 -12.73 3.91 -3.78
C HIS A 137 -12.02 4.47 -2.56
N ILE A 138 -11.00 5.32 -2.75
CA ILE A 138 -10.29 6.01 -1.66
C ILE A 138 -11.28 6.86 -0.84
N ALA A 139 -12.13 7.66 -1.49
CA ALA A 139 -13.15 8.48 -0.82
C ALA A 139 -14.07 7.64 0.07
N ASN A 140 -14.57 6.51 -0.45
CA ASN A 140 -15.43 5.61 0.29
C ASN A 140 -14.73 5.03 1.54
N HIS A 141 -13.47 4.61 1.43
CA HIS A 141 -12.73 4.07 2.57
C HIS A 141 -12.34 5.14 3.59
N LEU A 142 -11.79 6.28 3.15
CA LEU A 142 -11.46 7.39 4.05
C LEU A 142 -12.69 7.99 4.75
N GLY A 143 -13.89 7.80 4.17
CA GLY A 143 -15.15 8.15 4.82
C GLY A 143 -15.34 7.48 6.19
N PHE A 144 -14.67 6.36 6.47
CA PHE A 144 -14.73 5.64 7.75
C PHE A 144 -13.59 6.01 8.72
N VAL A 145 -12.74 6.96 8.35
CA VAL A 145 -11.62 7.49 9.15
C VAL A 145 -12.02 8.84 9.73
N ASP A 146 -12.01 8.95 11.05
CA ASP A 146 -12.29 10.18 11.78
C ASP A 146 -11.03 10.71 12.48
N VAL A 147 -11.02 12.01 12.77
CA VAL A 147 -9.95 12.65 13.54
C VAL A 147 -10.33 12.63 15.02
N ASP A 148 -9.53 11.94 15.83
CA ASP A 148 -9.70 11.85 17.28
C ASP A 148 -9.36 13.19 17.95
N LYS A 149 -10.32 14.11 17.97
CA LYS A 149 -10.15 15.45 18.60
C LYS A 149 -9.94 15.40 20.13
N ASN A 150 -10.26 14.27 20.78
CA ASN A 150 -10.30 14.15 22.25
C ASN A 150 -9.32 13.12 22.85
N LYS A 151 -8.39 12.55 22.06
CA LYS A 151 -7.43 11.57 22.57
C LYS A 151 -6.08 12.25 22.83
N GLU A 152 -5.87 12.73 24.06
CA GLU A 152 -4.59 13.31 24.48
C GLU A 152 -3.40 12.40 24.10
N LEU A 153 -2.29 13.02 23.68
CA LEU A 153 -1.01 12.32 23.52
C LEU A 153 -0.55 11.86 24.90
N LYS A 154 -0.85 10.60 25.26
CA LYS A 154 -0.05 9.94 26.28
C LYS A 154 1.40 9.94 25.77
N PRO A 155 2.34 10.55 26.49
CA PRO A 155 3.72 10.61 26.03
C PRO A 155 4.22 9.18 25.82
N VAL A 156 4.81 8.92 24.65
CA VAL A 156 5.55 7.68 24.40
C VAL A 156 6.60 7.57 25.50
N PRO A 157 6.62 6.50 26.31
CA PRO A 157 7.64 6.35 27.33
C PRO A 157 9.00 6.37 26.63
N ARG A 158 9.81 7.38 26.96
CA ARG A 158 11.18 7.50 26.50
C ARG A 158 11.91 6.19 26.83
N PRO A 159 12.65 5.58 25.90
CA PRO A 159 13.41 4.37 26.22
C PRO A 159 14.28 4.68 27.44
N SER A 160 14.08 3.90 28.50
CA SER A 160 14.84 3.97 29.73
C SER A 160 16.32 3.82 29.37
N LYS A 161 17.15 4.73 29.88
CA LYS A 161 18.61 4.69 29.69
C LYS A 161 19.09 3.28 30.00
N VAL A 162 19.52 2.55 28.98
CA VAL A 162 20.22 1.28 29.13
C VAL A 162 21.43 1.54 30.03
N LYS A 163 21.46 0.96 31.24
CA LYS A 163 22.66 0.92 32.07
C LYS A 163 23.72 0.16 31.26
N LYS A 164 24.78 0.86 30.85
CA LYS A 164 25.99 0.25 30.31
C LYS A 164 26.62 -0.59 31.43
N SER A 165 26.47 -1.90 31.37
CA SER A 165 27.30 -2.83 32.12
C SER A 165 27.82 -3.89 31.15
N LEU A 166 29.02 -3.67 30.62
CA LEU A 166 29.85 -4.73 30.03
C LEU A 166 31.32 -4.29 30.16
N SER A 167 31.93 -4.71 31.25
CA SER A 167 33.38 -4.79 31.43
C SER A 167 33.88 -6.07 30.76
N VAL A 168 34.56 -5.95 29.63
CA VAL A 168 35.33 -7.04 29.02
C VAL A 168 36.79 -6.60 28.95
N LYS A 169 37.66 -7.37 29.62
CA LYS A 169 39.12 -7.17 29.68
C LYS A 169 39.78 -7.36 28.30
N PRO A 170 40.91 -6.68 28.03
CA PRO A 170 41.62 -6.78 26.76
C PRO A 170 42.46 -8.05 26.67
N LYS A 171 42.45 -8.73 25.51
CA LYS A 171 43.47 -9.74 25.14
C LYS A 171 44.61 -9.06 24.38
N SER A 172 45.82 -9.35 24.82
CA SER A 172 47.09 -8.82 24.33
C SER A 172 47.62 -9.52 23.08
N LYS A 173 48.07 -8.68 22.13
CA LYS A 173 49.23 -8.74 21.20
C LYS A 173 49.63 -10.03 20.46
N ALA A 174 49.92 -9.77 19.17
CA ALA A 174 50.44 -10.62 18.11
C ALA A 174 51.90 -11.09 18.27
N LYS A 175 52.27 -12.14 17.52
CA LYS A 175 53.56 -12.21 16.81
C LYS A 175 53.39 -12.87 15.44
N SER A 176 54.07 -12.27 14.47
CA SER A 176 54.19 -12.61 13.06
C SER A 176 55.22 -13.72 12.82
N SER A 177 55.08 -14.45 11.71
CA SER A 177 56.23 -14.96 10.97
C SER A 177 55.89 -15.26 9.51
N VAL A 178 56.70 -14.66 8.66
CA VAL A 178 56.75 -14.64 7.19
C VAL A 178 57.36 -15.92 6.62
N LYS A 179 56.95 -16.33 5.41
CA LYS A 179 57.78 -16.82 4.26
C LYS A 179 56.85 -17.38 3.17
N LYS A 180 56.68 -16.71 2.01
CA LYS A 180 57.51 -16.63 0.77
C LYS A 180 56.88 -17.48 -0.36
N LYS A 181 56.50 -16.79 -1.44
CA LYS A 181 56.14 -17.27 -2.80
C LYS A 181 57.28 -18.12 -3.43
N PRO A 182 57.01 -18.97 -4.43
CA PRO A 182 56.87 -18.61 -5.87
C PRO A 182 55.66 -19.36 -6.52
N SER A 183 55.36 -19.35 -7.82
CA SER A 183 55.35 -18.41 -8.95
C SER A 183 54.80 -19.19 -10.15
N VAL A 184 53.89 -18.60 -10.94
CA VAL A 184 53.67 -18.80 -12.40
C VAL A 184 53.30 -20.21 -12.92
N ALA A 185 52.14 -20.33 -13.60
CA ALA A 185 52.06 -20.70 -15.03
C ALA A 185 50.61 -20.79 -15.57
N LYS A 186 50.48 -20.42 -16.85
CA LYS A 186 49.29 -20.37 -17.72
C LYS A 186 48.71 -21.77 -18.05
N SER A 187 47.44 -21.81 -18.48
CA SER A 187 47.03 -22.15 -19.87
C SER A 187 45.84 -23.14 -20.01
N LYS A 188 44.97 -22.79 -20.99
CA LYS A 188 44.16 -23.64 -21.91
C LYS A 188 42.80 -24.24 -21.49
N LYS A 189 41.76 -23.68 -22.14
CA LYS A 189 40.76 -24.34 -23.03
C LYS A 189 40.53 -25.86 -22.86
N LYS A 190 39.27 -26.26 -22.70
CA LYS A 190 38.58 -27.15 -23.67
C LYS A 190 37.05 -27.21 -23.48
N LYS A 191 36.35 -27.13 -24.61
CA LYS A 191 34.93 -27.49 -24.83
C LYS A 191 34.74 -29.01 -24.78
N SER A 192 33.57 -29.46 -24.32
CA SER A 192 32.88 -30.69 -24.72
C SER A 192 31.49 -30.68 -24.08
N ARG A 193 30.40 -31.11 -24.69
CA ARG A 193 30.06 -31.46 -26.08
C ARG A 193 28.54 -31.31 -26.16
#